data_AF-A0A401IKW2-F1
#
_entry.id   AF-A0A401IKW2-F1
#
_cell.length_a   1.000
_cell.length_b   1.000
_cell.length_c   1.000
_cell.angle_alpha   90.00
_cell.angle_beta   90.00
_cell.angle_gamma   90.00
#
_symmetry.space_group_name_H-M   'P 1'
#
loop_
_entity.id
_entity.type
_entity.pdbx_description
1 polymer ?
#
loop_
_entity_poly.entity_id
_entity_poly.type
_entity_poly.pdbx_seq_one_letter_code
_entity_poly.pdbx_strand_id
1 'polypeptide(L)'
;MSIYPSEQQTEIKIIFNELNLTQKQLELVKKIIKASRNQISSPQDVKEIKLPIVVEFLAQLESKSKRLSNRLKNNPEIKSEQIVTLQKIPSIIKASSQYNQKEITSSSLILTFALPIISLSLHLKSEAELETEYNINFKELVRKLQRYSNPVKNYLKVFFIALLLFFPIIMERITSLEVFLKWELKVFDTLTQRKPFEKPDSHLLIVEVTDDDLQRYGYPIPDNTLSQLINRLQRHQPAIIGINILRLNKVENDDKVIYVCNHQIETNDPNSRGDSAPSDVSNDHIGFSDIIEDSDNVIRRHLLFQKPYATSPCQTPFSFSFLLAAYYLEDKGIEPKTTVEGYTKLGQTVLKKITNHTWEQSINWNIITKNFFQWFNINPGFYQKEDLGGYQLLLNYRFTKDKSIATRLPFNSVMENKFSSDTIKDKVIIVGYTQKIYSQDVSTPSSSFSYKQIPVVELQAQMVSQIISAVLDKRPLLSFFPKWVEFLCINIILIIGGLIAWIFHNNWTGLLLSNSAAIVILVIFSWILLISGYWIPLVRSILAFMISNIGTILFLNKFR
;
A
#
# COMPACT_ATOMS: atom_id res chain seq x y z
N MET A 1 -7.51 72.75 1.33
CA MET A 1 -7.46 73.99 0.53
C MET A 1 -6.59 75.05 1.18
N SER A 2 -6.75 75.38 2.46
CA SER A 2 -6.04 76.47 3.16
C SER A 2 -4.50 76.31 3.33
N ILE A 3 -3.90 75.23 2.85
CA ILE A 3 -2.49 74.88 3.06
C ILE A 3 -1.69 74.87 1.73
N TYR A 4 -2.31 75.29 0.62
CA TYR A 4 -1.75 75.14 -0.73
C TYR A 4 -1.61 76.49 -1.46
N PRO A 5 -0.59 76.67 -2.33
CA PRO A 5 -0.47 77.83 -3.22
C PRO A 5 -1.68 77.98 -4.16
N SER A 6 -2.04 79.21 -4.55
CA SER A 6 -3.26 79.52 -5.31
C SER A 6 -3.38 78.80 -6.65
N GLU A 7 -2.26 78.54 -7.35
CA GLU A 7 -2.24 77.78 -8.61
C GLU A 7 -2.67 76.31 -8.41
N GLN A 8 -2.19 75.65 -7.35
CA GLN A 8 -2.52 74.25 -7.07
C GLN A 8 -3.95 74.07 -6.54
N GLN A 9 -4.52 75.12 -5.93
CA GLN A 9 -5.90 75.04 -5.44
C GLN A 9 -6.91 74.86 -6.57
N THR A 10 -6.67 75.42 -7.76
CA THR A 10 -7.56 75.30 -8.93
C THR A 10 -7.57 73.88 -9.48
N GLU A 11 -6.40 73.26 -9.65
CA GLU A 11 -6.26 71.87 -10.10
C GLU A 11 -6.88 70.88 -9.10
N ILE A 12 -6.62 71.08 -7.80
CA ILE A 12 -7.20 70.25 -6.74
C ILE A 12 -8.73 70.39 -6.70
N LYS A 13 -9.27 71.59 -6.96
CA LYS A 13 -10.73 71.84 -7.00
C LYS A 13 -11.39 71.17 -8.20
N ILE A 14 -10.73 71.16 -9.36
CA ILE A 14 -11.19 70.44 -10.56
C ILE A 14 -11.24 68.92 -10.30
N ILE A 15 -10.18 68.35 -9.73
CA ILE A 15 -10.09 66.92 -9.42
C ILE A 15 -11.15 66.51 -8.38
N PHE A 16 -11.34 67.30 -7.32
CA PHE A 16 -12.36 67.01 -6.29
C PHE A 16 -13.79 67.14 -6.81
N ASN A 17 -14.07 68.15 -7.63
CA ASN A 17 -15.40 68.31 -8.24
C ASN A 17 -15.70 67.16 -9.22
N GLU A 18 -14.72 66.69 -10.00
CA GLU A 18 -14.91 65.57 -10.93
C GLU A 18 -15.01 64.20 -10.24
N LEU A 19 -14.35 63.99 -9.09
CA LEU A 19 -14.52 62.76 -8.30
C LEU A 19 -15.90 62.66 -7.64
N ASN A 20 -16.60 63.79 -7.46
CA ASN A 20 -17.99 63.91 -7.02
C ASN A 20 -18.32 62.97 -5.84
N LEU A 21 -17.52 63.07 -4.77
CA LEU A 21 -17.67 62.23 -3.57
C LEU A 21 -18.83 62.73 -2.72
N THR A 22 -19.65 61.82 -2.21
CA THR A 22 -20.76 62.18 -1.31
C THR A 22 -20.23 62.61 0.06
N GLN A 23 -21.01 63.42 0.80
CA GLN A 23 -20.67 63.85 2.17
C GLN A 23 -20.31 62.67 3.10
N LYS A 24 -21.04 61.55 3.01
CA LYS A 24 -20.73 60.32 3.76
C LYS A 24 -19.37 59.70 3.40
N GLN A 25 -19.00 59.74 2.12
CA GLN A 25 -17.69 59.25 1.65
C GLN A 25 -16.55 60.17 2.11
N LEU A 26 -16.79 61.48 2.13
CA LEU A 26 -15.83 62.46 2.63
C LEU A 26 -15.55 62.25 4.13
N GLU A 27 -16.60 62.02 4.92
CA GLU A 27 -16.48 61.70 6.35
C GLU A 27 -15.76 60.36 6.59
N LEU A 28 -16.01 59.35 5.76
CA LEU A 28 -15.28 58.08 5.83
C LEU A 28 -13.78 58.27 5.55
N VAL A 29 -13.43 59.07 4.55
CA VAL A 29 -12.03 59.42 4.23
C VAL A 29 -11.37 60.18 5.38
N LYS A 30 -12.06 61.13 6.02
CA LYS A 30 -11.54 61.85 7.19
C LYS A 30 -11.26 60.91 8.38
N LYS A 31 -12.18 59.98 8.68
CA LYS A 31 -12.00 58.98 9.74
C LYS A 31 -10.78 58.08 9.45
N ILE A 32 -10.60 57.66 8.21
CA ILE A 32 -9.46 56.85 7.75
C ILE A 32 -8.13 57.64 7.86
N ILE A 33 -8.09 58.91 7.45
CA ILE A 33 -6.89 59.77 7.55
C ILE A 33 -6.51 60.03 9.02
N LYS A 34 -7.49 60.29 9.88
CA LYS A 34 -7.24 60.47 11.32
C LYS A 34 -6.67 59.19 11.93
N ALA A 35 -7.11 58.03 11.44
CA ALA A 35 -6.64 56.74 11.89
C ALA A 35 -5.18 56.43 11.56
N SER A 36 -4.71 56.85 10.38
CA SER A 36 -3.36 56.53 9.93
C SER A 36 -2.27 57.46 10.43
N ARG A 37 -2.63 58.66 10.90
CA ARG A 37 -1.67 59.62 11.46
C ARG A 37 -1.35 59.35 12.94
N ASN A 38 -1.74 58.19 13.48
CA ASN A 38 -1.66 57.87 14.91
C ASN A 38 -2.30 58.93 15.82
N GLN A 39 -3.29 59.69 15.32
CA GLN A 39 -4.06 60.66 16.10
C GLN A 39 -5.39 60.06 16.58
N ILE A 40 -5.38 58.77 16.93
CA ILE A 40 -6.52 58.10 17.57
C ILE A 40 -6.20 57.92 19.04
N SER A 41 -7.05 58.47 19.90
CA SER A 41 -6.91 58.34 21.35
C SER A 41 -7.59 57.08 21.92
N SER A 42 -8.30 56.27 21.11
CA SER A 42 -9.01 55.06 21.59
C SER A 42 -9.19 53.95 20.51
N PRO A 43 -8.95 52.66 20.83
CA PRO A 43 -9.21 51.51 19.95
C PRO A 43 -10.67 51.33 19.47
N GLN A 44 -11.64 52.05 20.04
CA GLN A 44 -13.04 51.99 19.63
C GLN A 44 -13.31 52.69 18.28
N ASP A 45 -12.54 53.72 17.92
CA ASP A 45 -12.74 54.49 16.68
C ASP A 45 -12.47 53.67 15.40
N VAL A 46 -11.63 52.63 15.50
CA VAL A 46 -11.29 51.72 14.39
C VAL A 46 -12.36 50.64 14.20
N LYS A 47 -13.09 50.26 15.25
CA LYS A 47 -14.16 49.25 15.19
C LYS A 47 -15.40 49.71 14.43
N GLU A 48 -15.63 51.01 14.29
CA GLU A 48 -16.76 51.56 13.54
C GLU A 48 -16.61 51.44 12.02
N ILE A 49 -15.39 51.25 11.50
CA ILE A 49 -15.13 51.17 10.07
C ILE A 49 -15.41 49.75 9.58
N LYS A 50 -16.65 49.51 9.13
CA LYS A 50 -17.05 48.20 8.59
C LYS A 50 -16.33 47.93 7.26
N LEU A 51 -15.55 46.84 7.21
CA LEU A 51 -14.75 46.42 6.05
C LEU A 51 -15.50 46.38 4.71
N PRO A 52 -16.76 45.89 4.62
CA PRO A 52 -17.52 45.88 3.37
C PRO A 52 -17.73 47.28 2.77
N ILE A 53 -17.92 48.30 3.63
CA ILE A 53 -18.14 49.69 3.21
C ILE A 53 -16.87 50.27 2.59
N VAL A 54 -15.70 49.91 3.14
CA VAL A 54 -14.39 50.35 2.62
C VAL A 54 -14.10 49.69 1.27
N VAL A 55 -14.39 48.39 1.12
CA VAL A 55 -14.21 47.67 -0.15
C VAL A 55 -15.12 48.24 -1.24
N GLU A 56 -16.39 48.48 -0.92
CA GLU A 56 -17.34 49.09 -1.86
C GLU A 56 -16.92 50.51 -2.26
N PHE A 57 -16.44 51.31 -1.29
CA PHE A 57 -15.91 52.64 -1.55
C PHE A 57 -14.66 52.62 -2.45
N LEU A 58 -13.73 51.70 -2.22
CA LEU A 58 -12.54 51.53 -3.05
C LEU A 58 -12.89 51.10 -4.48
N ALA A 59 -13.86 50.21 -4.67
CA ALA A 59 -14.35 49.83 -6.00
C ALA A 59 -15.01 51.01 -6.73
N GLN A 60 -15.77 51.85 -6.02
CA GLN A 60 -16.35 53.07 -6.59
C GLN A 60 -15.28 54.10 -6.95
N LEU A 61 -14.24 54.25 -6.11
CA LEU A 61 -13.08 55.10 -6.40
C LEU A 61 -12.27 54.60 -7.60
N GLU A 62 -12.08 53.29 -7.75
CA GLU A 62 -11.42 52.69 -8.93
C GLU A 62 -12.17 53.06 -10.21
N SER A 63 -13.48 52.88 -10.22
CA SER A 63 -14.34 53.20 -11.37
C SER A 63 -14.30 54.70 -11.70
N LYS A 64 -14.39 55.57 -10.69
CA LYS A 64 -14.36 57.04 -10.86
C LYS A 64 -12.98 57.54 -11.28
N SER A 65 -11.90 57.03 -10.70
CA SER A 65 -10.52 57.38 -11.09
C SER A 65 -10.19 56.96 -12.52
N LYS A 66 -10.72 55.82 -12.99
CA LYS A 66 -10.56 55.40 -14.39
C LYS A 66 -11.28 56.33 -15.36
N ARG A 67 -12.49 56.81 -15.00
CA ARG A 67 -13.24 57.81 -15.79
C ARG A 67 -12.53 59.17 -15.80
N LEU A 68 -12.02 59.60 -14.65
CA LEU A 68 -11.26 60.84 -14.49
C LEU A 68 -9.98 60.79 -15.34
N SER A 69 -9.19 59.71 -15.23
CA SER A 69 -7.98 59.52 -16.02
C SER A 69 -8.22 59.62 -17.53
N ASN A 70 -9.33 59.05 -18.02
CA ASN A 70 -9.71 59.16 -19.43
C ASN A 70 -10.14 60.57 -19.84
N ARG A 71 -10.80 61.34 -18.96
CA ARG A 71 -11.20 62.74 -19.24
C ARG A 71 -10.02 63.71 -19.23
N LEU A 72 -9.10 63.55 -18.28
CA LEU A 72 -7.92 64.41 -18.14
C LEU A 72 -6.89 64.18 -19.25
N LYS A 73 -6.94 63.04 -19.95
CA LYS A 73 -6.08 62.72 -21.09
C LYS A 73 -6.20 63.72 -22.26
N ASN A 74 -7.32 64.44 -22.34
CA ASN A 74 -7.61 65.40 -23.41
C ASN A 74 -7.64 66.86 -22.92
N ASN A 75 -7.25 67.13 -21.67
CA ASN A 75 -7.26 68.49 -21.12
C ASN A 75 -5.87 69.15 -21.30
N PRO A 76 -5.75 70.24 -22.10
CA PRO A 76 -4.46 70.86 -22.42
C PRO A 76 -3.80 71.58 -21.24
N GLU A 77 -4.49 71.82 -20.12
CA GLU A 77 -3.95 72.52 -18.95
C GLU A 77 -3.14 71.62 -17.99
N ILE A 78 -3.14 70.29 -18.18
CA ILE A 78 -2.53 69.35 -17.22
C ILE A 78 -1.23 68.77 -17.79
N LYS A 79 -0.14 68.84 -17.02
CA LYS A 79 1.19 68.35 -17.44
C LYS A 79 1.19 66.84 -17.68
N SER A 80 1.90 66.39 -18.71
CA SER A 80 1.93 64.99 -19.18
C SER A 80 2.40 63.97 -18.13
N GLU A 81 3.34 64.34 -17.25
CA GLU A 81 3.82 63.47 -16.16
C GLU A 81 2.77 63.20 -15.07
N GLN A 82 1.89 64.18 -14.81
CA GLN A 82 0.80 64.03 -13.84
C GLN A 82 -0.27 63.07 -14.38
N ILE A 83 -0.50 63.07 -15.70
CA ILE A 83 -1.42 62.15 -16.39
C ILE A 83 -0.93 60.69 -16.30
N VAL A 84 0.38 60.45 -16.41
CA VAL A 84 0.98 59.09 -16.30
C VAL A 84 0.79 58.53 -14.89
N THR A 85 0.97 59.35 -13.85
CA THR A 85 0.76 58.95 -12.46
C THR A 85 -0.72 58.65 -12.18
N LEU A 86 -1.63 59.47 -12.70
CA LEU A 86 -3.08 59.28 -12.59
C LEU A 86 -3.56 57.99 -13.29
N GLN A 87 -2.93 57.57 -14.39
CA GLN A 87 -3.26 56.34 -15.12
C GLN A 87 -2.91 55.05 -14.36
N LYS A 88 -1.97 55.10 -13.41
CA LYS A 88 -1.58 53.93 -12.59
C LYS A 88 -2.55 53.69 -11.41
N ILE A 89 -3.33 54.69 -11.01
CA ILE A 89 -4.20 54.66 -9.83
C ILE A 89 -5.26 53.53 -9.86
N PRO A 90 -6.00 53.31 -10.95
CA PRO A 90 -7.01 52.23 -10.98
C PRO A 90 -6.39 50.85 -10.75
N SER A 91 -5.20 50.61 -11.30
CA SER A 91 -4.45 49.36 -11.16
C SER A 91 -4.07 49.07 -9.71
N ILE A 92 -3.68 50.11 -8.97
CA ILE A 92 -3.24 50.00 -7.58
C ILE A 92 -4.46 49.78 -6.65
N ILE A 93 -5.57 50.47 -6.93
CA ILE A 93 -6.82 50.27 -6.19
C ILE A 93 -7.35 48.84 -6.42
N LYS A 94 -7.31 48.34 -7.66
CA LYS A 94 -7.69 46.97 -8.00
C LYS A 94 -6.87 45.90 -7.27
N ALA A 95 -5.55 46.09 -7.22
CA ALA A 95 -4.66 45.18 -6.50
C ALA A 95 -4.95 45.18 -4.99
N SER A 96 -5.39 46.32 -4.45
CA SER A 96 -5.73 46.49 -3.04
C SER A 96 -7.11 45.88 -2.69
N SER A 97 -8.08 45.94 -3.60
CA SER A 97 -9.44 45.41 -3.38
C SER A 97 -9.49 43.87 -3.44
N GLN A 98 -8.61 43.23 -4.20
CA GLN A 98 -8.52 41.77 -4.31
C GLN A 98 -7.92 41.08 -3.07
N TYR A 99 -7.39 41.83 -2.10
CA TYR A 99 -6.57 41.28 -1.01
C TYR A 99 -7.36 40.78 0.22
N ASN A 100 -8.66 41.04 0.43
CA ASN A 100 -9.25 40.69 1.74
C ASN A 100 -10.69 40.14 1.77
N GLN A 101 -10.79 38.85 2.09
CA GLN A 101 -11.99 38.22 2.69
C GLN A 101 -11.73 37.58 4.06
N LYS A 102 -10.50 37.55 4.59
CA LYS A 102 -10.21 36.92 5.89
C LYS A 102 -9.12 37.67 6.65
N GLU A 103 -9.51 38.23 7.79
CA GLU A 103 -8.74 38.88 8.87
C GLU A 103 -8.66 40.41 8.91
N ILE A 104 -8.82 40.93 10.13
CA ILE A 104 -8.94 42.36 10.50
C ILE A 104 -7.55 43.00 10.72
N THR A 105 -6.50 42.21 10.92
CA THR A 105 -5.11 42.68 11.13
C THR A 105 -4.49 43.26 9.85
N SER A 106 -4.97 42.88 8.68
CA SER A 106 -4.58 43.40 7.36
C SER A 106 -5.21 44.77 7.01
N SER A 107 -6.15 45.25 7.82
CA SER A 107 -6.72 46.61 7.69
C SER A 107 -5.67 47.69 7.96
N SER A 108 -4.70 47.42 8.86
CA SER A 108 -3.60 48.35 9.14
C SER A 108 -2.70 48.52 7.92
N LEU A 109 -2.36 47.43 7.20
CA LEU A 109 -1.60 47.51 5.95
C LEU A 109 -2.34 48.27 4.85
N ILE A 110 -3.64 48.03 4.68
CA ILE A 110 -4.44 48.77 3.69
C ILE A 110 -4.51 50.26 4.05
N LEU A 111 -4.64 50.61 5.34
CA LEU A 111 -4.57 52.01 5.80
C LEU A 111 -3.15 52.61 5.60
N THR A 112 -2.09 51.89 5.94
CA THR A 112 -0.69 52.37 5.78
C THR A 112 -0.31 52.60 4.31
N PHE A 113 -0.94 51.91 3.36
CA PHE A 113 -0.58 51.98 1.93
C PHE A 113 -1.61 52.67 1.02
N ALA A 114 -2.90 52.71 1.37
CA ALA A 114 -3.90 53.47 0.61
C ALA A 114 -3.82 54.98 0.88
N LEU A 115 -3.38 55.39 2.07
CA LEU A 115 -3.30 56.80 2.46
C LEU A 115 -2.17 57.60 1.81
N PRO A 116 -0.98 57.04 1.57
CA PRO A 116 0.02 57.67 0.71
C PRO A 116 -0.49 57.86 -0.71
N ILE A 117 -1.35 56.97 -1.22
CA ILE A 117 -1.89 57.02 -2.59
C ILE A 117 -3.05 58.03 -2.71
N ILE A 118 -3.87 58.15 -1.67
CA ILE A 118 -4.87 59.21 -1.54
C ILE A 118 -4.19 60.56 -1.23
N SER A 119 -3.10 60.56 -0.47
CA SER A 119 -2.22 61.74 -0.30
C SER A 119 -1.51 62.12 -1.61
N LEU A 120 -1.17 61.14 -2.45
CA LEU A 120 -0.64 61.31 -3.81
C LEU A 120 -1.66 61.98 -4.73
N SER A 121 -2.95 61.65 -4.58
CA SER A 121 -4.02 62.36 -5.30
C SER A 121 -4.19 63.83 -4.86
N LEU A 122 -3.50 64.24 -3.79
CA LEU A 122 -3.47 65.61 -3.23
C LEU A 122 -2.08 66.28 -3.31
N HIS A 123 -1.05 65.57 -3.77
CA HIS A 123 0.31 66.09 -3.92
C HIS A 123 0.90 65.60 -5.24
N LEU A 124 0.95 66.52 -6.20
CA LEU A 124 1.53 66.31 -7.53
C LEU A 124 3.06 66.32 -7.44
N LYS A 125 3.66 65.31 -6.80
CA LYS A 125 5.10 65.04 -6.80
C LYS A 125 5.44 63.81 -7.64
N SER A 126 6.61 63.82 -8.26
CA SER A 126 7.11 62.72 -9.11
C SER A 126 7.53 61.49 -8.27
N GLU A 127 7.56 60.29 -8.87
CA GLU A 127 7.94 59.03 -8.22
C GLU A 127 9.31 59.12 -7.50
N ALA A 128 10.25 59.89 -8.07
CA ALA A 128 11.60 60.11 -7.51
C ALA A 128 11.63 61.00 -6.25
N GLU A 129 10.71 61.97 -6.13
CA GLU A 129 10.63 62.86 -4.96
C GLU A 129 10.01 62.16 -3.74
N LEU A 130 9.20 61.12 -3.97
CA LEU A 130 8.55 60.35 -2.93
C LEU A 130 9.46 59.26 -2.32
N GLU A 131 10.32 58.64 -3.14
CA GLU A 131 11.31 57.69 -2.66
C GLU A 131 12.34 58.36 -1.73
N THR A 132 12.66 59.63 -2.00
CA THR A 132 13.61 60.43 -1.22
C THR A 132 13.00 61.03 0.05
N GLU A 133 11.78 61.58 0.00
CA GLU A 133 11.15 62.23 1.15
C GLU A 133 10.71 61.24 2.25
N TYR A 134 10.28 60.03 1.86
CA TYR A 134 9.82 59.00 2.81
C TYR A 134 10.79 57.83 2.99
N ASN A 135 11.90 57.81 2.25
CA ASN A 135 12.92 56.76 2.27
C ASN A 135 12.32 55.35 2.03
N ILE A 136 11.40 55.24 1.06
CA ILE A 136 10.70 54.00 0.70
C ILE A 136 11.16 53.57 -0.70
N ASN A 137 11.69 52.34 -0.82
CA ASN A 137 11.97 51.73 -2.12
C ASN A 137 10.70 51.02 -2.63
N PHE A 138 9.99 51.65 -3.57
CA PHE A 138 8.71 51.15 -4.06
C PHE A 138 8.85 49.81 -4.80
N LYS A 139 9.96 49.61 -5.52
CA LYS A 139 10.26 48.37 -6.24
C LYS A 139 10.46 47.20 -5.28
N GLU A 140 11.07 47.44 -4.13
CA GLU A 140 11.25 46.43 -3.08
C GLU A 140 9.95 46.14 -2.32
N LEU A 141 9.15 47.17 -2.06
CA LEU A 141 7.85 47.05 -1.39
C LEU A 141 6.87 46.19 -2.21
N VAL A 142 6.76 46.45 -3.53
CA VAL A 142 5.94 45.64 -4.44
C VAL A 142 6.41 44.19 -4.49
N ARG A 143 7.74 43.96 -4.52
CA ARG A 143 8.30 42.60 -4.43
C ARG A 143 7.95 41.91 -3.11
N LYS A 144 8.01 42.61 -1.97
CA LYS A 144 7.67 42.05 -0.64
C LYS A 144 6.19 41.70 -0.54
N LEU A 145 5.30 42.55 -1.07
CA LEU A 145 3.86 42.32 -1.10
C LEU A 145 3.46 41.16 -2.03
N GLN A 146 4.08 41.05 -3.21
CA GLN A 146 3.88 39.91 -4.12
C GLN A 146 4.28 38.58 -3.46
N ARG A 147 5.38 38.57 -2.70
CA ARG A 147 5.90 37.38 -2.00
C ARG A 147 4.97 36.87 -0.89
N TYR A 148 4.20 37.76 -0.25
CA TYR A 148 3.23 37.44 0.80
C TYR A 148 1.84 37.03 0.27
N SER A 149 1.47 37.44 -0.95
CA SER A 149 0.12 37.24 -1.50
C SER A 149 -0.16 35.88 -2.14
N ASN A 150 0.83 34.98 -2.26
CA ASN A 150 0.77 33.89 -3.23
C ASN A 150 -0.24 32.76 -2.84
N PRO A 151 -1.46 32.72 -3.42
CA PRO A 151 -2.52 31.77 -3.04
C PRO A 151 -2.14 30.33 -3.37
N VAL A 152 -1.17 30.18 -4.28
CA VAL A 152 -0.60 28.93 -4.70
C VAL A 152 -0.06 28.13 -3.52
N LYS A 153 0.58 28.76 -2.51
CA LYS A 153 1.07 28.05 -1.31
C LYS A 153 -0.04 27.37 -0.49
N ASN A 154 -1.25 27.93 -0.47
CA ASN A 154 -2.37 27.35 0.28
C ASN A 154 -3.05 26.22 -0.50
N TYR A 155 -3.24 26.36 -1.82
CA TYR A 155 -3.72 25.26 -2.67
C TYR A 155 -2.76 24.06 -2.66
N LEU A 156 -1.46 24.31 -2.53
CA LEU A 156 -0.43 23.28 -2.46
C LEU A 156 -0.38 22.52 -1.13
N LYS A 157 -0.63 23.19 -0.01
CA LYS A 157 -0.82 22.50 1.28
C LYS A 157 -2.02 21.56 1.23
N VAL A 158 -3.12 22.01 0.63
CA VAL A 158 -4.32 21.19 0.42
C VAL A 158 -4.02 20.02 -0.54
N PHE A 159 -3.24 20.25 -1.61
CA PHE A 159 -2.80 19.20 -2.52
C PHE A 159 -1.93 18.14 -1.84
N PHE A 160 -0.97 18.53 -0.99
CA PHE A 160 -0.13 17.59 -0.24
C PHE A 160 -0.93 16.78 0.78
N ILE A 161 -1.89 17.39 1.47
CA ILE A 161 -2.77 16.69 2.41
C ILE A 161 -3.70 15.72 1.64
N ALA A 162 -4.23 16.14 0.49
CA ALA A 162 -5.01 15.26 -0.38
C ALA A 162 -4.16 14.10 -0.93
N LEU A 163 -2.90 14.34 -1.28
CA LEU A 163 -1.97 13.30 -1.70
C LEU A 163 -1.79 12.27 -0.57
N LEU A 164 -1.50 12.68 0.66
CA LEU A 164 -1.34 11.71 1.77
C LEU A 164 -2.60 10.87 2.03
N LEU A 165 -3.80 11.45 1.88
CA LEU A 165 -5.06 10.74 2.16
C LEU A 165 -5.52 9.82 1.01
N PHE A 166 -5.38 10.25 -0.24
CA PHE A 166 -5.90 9.51 -1.41
C PHE A 166 -4.85 8.67 -2.12
N PHE A 167 -3.56 8.96 -1.94
CA PHE A 167 -2.49 8.27 -2.65
C PHE A 167 -2.38 6.77 -2.32
N PRO A 168 -2.49 6.31 -1.06
CA PRO A 168 -2.48 4.87 -0.78
C PRO A 168 -3.64 4.12 -1.47
N ILE A 169 -4.80 4.76 -1.57
CA ILE A 169 -5.99 4.23 -2.27
C ILE A 169 -5.73 4.11 -3.77
N ILE A 170 -5.13 5.15 -4.36
CA ILE A 170 -4.74 5.15 -5.77
C ILE A 170 -3.67 4.08 -6.03
N MET A 171 -2.70 3.94 -5.13
CA MET A 171 -1.64 2.93 -5.25
C MET A 171 -2.20 1.52 -5.16
N GLU A 172 -3.20 1.27 -4.33
CA GLU A 172 -3.89 -0.01 -4.31
C GLU A 172 -4.52 -0.34 -5.68
N ARG A 173 -5.15 0.63 -6.34
CA ARG A 173 -5.72 0.47 -7.69
C ARG A 173 -4.68 0.38 -8.81
N ILE A 174 -3.55 1.06 -8.69
CA ILE A 174 -2.46 0.94 -9.68
C ILE A 174 -1.79 -0.42 -9.53
N THR A 175 -1.58 -0.87 -8.30
CA THR A 175 -0.87 -2.13 -8.02
C THR A 175 -1.76 -3.36 -8.17
N SER A 176 -3.09 -3.18 -8.30
CA SER A 176 -4.00 -4.20 -8.83
C SER A 176 -3.82 -4.50 -10.32
N LEU A 177 -3.06 -3.68 -11.05
CA LEU A 177 -2.71 -4.02 -12.42
C LEU A 177 -1.80 -5.27 -12.42
N GLU A 178 -2.10 -6.21 -13.30
CA GLU A 178 -1.45 -7.53 -13.36
C GLU A 178 0.09 -7.45 -13.44
N VAL A 179 0.63 -6.40 -14.07
CA VAL A 179 2.08 -6.20 -14.19
C VAL A 179 2.71 -6.03 -12.81
N PHE A 180 2.18 -5.15 -11.96
CA PHE A 180 2.76 -4.92 -10.63
C PHE A 180 2.58 -6.13 -9.72
N LEU A 181 1.47 -6.85 -9.86
CA LEU A 181 1.26 -8.12 -9.18
C LEU A 181 2.35 -9.15 -9.53
N LYS A 182 2.68 -9.31 -10.82
CA LYS A 182 3.75 -10.23 -11.26
C LYS A 182 5.12 -9.85 -10.67
N TRP A 183 5.41 -8.55 -10.56
CA TRP A 183 6.66 -8.09 -9.97
C TRP A 183 6.68 -8.35 -8.46
N GLU A 184 5.56 -8.10 -7.77
CA GLU A 184 5.41 -8.38 -6.35
C GLU A 184 5.63 -9.86 -6.03
N LEU A 185 5.00 -10.76 -6.82
CA LEU A 185 5.19 -12.21 -6.71
C LEU A 185 6.65 -12.63 -6.93
N LYS A 186 7.33 -12.06 -7.93
CA LYS A 186 8.73 -12.37 -8.21
C LYS A 186 9.68 -11.89 -7.10
N VAL A 187 9.38 -10.73 -6.51
CA VAL A 187 10.13 -10.21 -5.36
C VAL A 187 9.87 -11.09 -4.12
N PHE A 188 8.63 -11.51 -3.89
CA PHE A 188 8.27 -12.47 -2.85
C PHE A 188 9.04 -13.79 -2.99
N ASP A 189 9.09 -14.35 -4.19
CA ASP A 189 9.85 -15.59 -4.47
C ASP A 189 11.34 -15.40 -4.19
N THR A 190 11.91 -14.30 -4.66
CA THR A 190 13.34 -13.99 -4.49
C THR A 190 13.72 -13.85 -3.02
N LEU A 191 12.90 -13.17 -2.22
CA LEU A 191 13.15 -13.01 -0.79
C LEU A 191 12.90 -14.30 -0.02
N THR A 192 11.92 -15.11 -0.45
CA THR A 192 11.63 -16.43 0.11
C THR A 192 12.81 -17.38 -0.06
N GLN A 193 13.43 -17.42 -1.23
CA GLN A 193 14.64 -18.21 -1.49
C GLN A 193 15.85 -17.77 -0.65
N ARG A 194 15.93 -16.47 -0.32
CA ARG A 194 17.03 -15.90 0.45
C ARG A 194 16.91 -16.12 1.95
N LYS A 195 15.82 -16.71 2.44
CA LYS A 195 15.69 -17.07 3.85
C LYS A 195 16.85 -17.99 4.28
N PRO A 196 17.29 -17.93 5.56
CA PRO A 196 18.30 -18.84 6.07
C PRO A 196 17.93 -20.30 5.85
N PHE A 197 18.92 -21.14 5.55
CA PHE A 197 18.70 -22.57 5.43
C PHE A 197 18.28 -23.18 6.77
N GLU A 198 17.25 -24.01 6.72
CA GLU A 198 16.74 -24.79 7.84
C GLU A 198 17.35 -26.20 7.81
N LYS A 199 17.24 -26.93 8.92
CA LYS A 199 17.57 -28.37 8.96
C LYS A 199 16.46 -29.17 8.27
N PRO A 200 16.75 -30.35 7.67
CA PRO A 200 15.72 -31.28 7.23
C PRO A 200 14.73 -31.59 8.37
N ASP A 201 13.47 -31.79 8.03
CA ASP A 201 12.42 -32.12 9.00
C ASP A 201 12.62 -33.54 9.53
N SER A 202 12.84 -33.66 10.85
CA SER A 202 13.08 -34.94 11.52
C SER A 202 11.82 -35.77 11.72
N HIS A 203 10.63 -35.15 11.62
CA HIS A 203 9.34 -35.83 11.78
C HIS A 203 8.91 -36.58 10.52
N LEU A 204 9.59 -36.33 9.39
CA LEU A 204 9.21 -36.85 8.08
C LEU A 204 10.23 -37.85 7.52
N LEU A 205 9.74 -38.80 6.74
CA LEU A 205 10.52 -39.68 5.88
C LEU A 205 9.85 -39.74 4.50
N ILE A 206 10.63 -39.53 3.44
CA ILE A 206 10.15 -39.75 2.07
C ILE A 206 10.67 -41.10 1.60
N VAL A 207 9.76 -42.00 1.24
CA VAL A 207 10.11 -43.24 0.54
C VAL A 207 9.97 -43.00 -0.95
N GLU A 208 11.11 -42.92 -1.62
CA GLU A 208 11.20 -42.52 -3.02
C GLU A 208 11.08 -43.73 -3.93
N VAL A 209 10.12 -43.70 -4.85
CA VAL A 209 10.03 -44.68 -5.94
C VAL A 209 10.77 -44.11 -7.15
N THR A 210 11.88 -44.75 -7.50
CA THR A 210 12.80 -44.35 -8.58
C THR A 210 12.54 -45.16 -9.86
N ASP A 211 13.13 -44.76 -11.00
CA ASP A 211 13.05 -45.51 -12.25
C ASP A 211 13.64 -46.92 -12.13
N ASP A 212 14.69 -47.10 -11.32
CA ASP A 212 15.26 -48.43 -11.05
C ASP A 212 14.24 -49.34 -10.35
N ASP A 213 13.44 -48.78 -9.44
CA ASP A 213 12.34 -49.49 -8.80
C ASP A 213 11.22 -49.83 -9.81
N LEU A 214 10.88 -48.89 -10.70
CA LEU A 214 9.85 -49.09 -11.72
C LEU A 214 10.25 -50.10 -12.79
N GLN A 215 11.52 -50.14 -13.18
CA GLN A 215 12.07 -51.16 -14.07
C GLN A 215 12.04 -52.55 -13.41
N ARG A 216 12.26 -52.62 -12.10
CA ARG A 216 12.30 -53.88 -11.34
C ARG A 216 10.91 -54.43 -11.02
N TYR A 217 9.99 -53.59 -10.58
CA TYR A 217 8.69 -54.00 -10.05
C TYR A 217 7.51 -53.70 -10.98
N GLY A 218 7.69 -52.85 -12.00
CA GLY A 218 6.66 -52.41 -12.93
C GLY A 218 6.07 -51.03 -12.60
N TYR A 219 5.43 -50.41 -13.59
CA TYR A 219 4.67 -49.16 -13.46
C TYR A 219 3.20 -49.36 -13.88
N PRO A 220 2.22 -48.93 -13.06
CA PRO A 220 2.39 -48.49 -11.67
C PRO A 220 2.91 -49.63 -10.77
N ILE A 221 3.49 -49.30 -9.61
CA ILE A 221 3.91 -50.33 -8.64
C ILE A 221 2.72 -51.24 -8.31
N PRO A 222 2.83 -52.56 -8.52
CA PRO A 222 1.74 -53.50 -8.25
C PRO A 222 1.28 -53.47 -6.78
N ASP A 223 -0.02 -53.68 -6.54
CA ASP A 223 -0.63 -53.58 -5.21
C ASP A 223 -0.02 -54.58 -4.21
N ASN A 224 0.35 -55.79 -4.65
CA ASN A 224 1.04 -56.75 -3.80
C ASN A 224 2.43 -56.25 -3.34
N THR A 225 3.19 -55.60 -4.22
CA THR A 225 4.51 -55.03 -3.91
C THR A 225 4.36 -53.84 -2.97
N LEU A 226 3.35 -52.99 -3.20
CA LEU A 226 3.06 -51.85 -2.34
C LEU A 226 2.56 -52.28 -0.95
N SER A 227 1.71 -53.30 -0.87
CA SER A 227 1.31 -53.95 0.40
C SER A 227 2.52 -54.50 1.14
N GLN A 228 3.46 -55.16 0.45
CA GLN A 228 4.70 -55.63 1.06
C GLN A 228 5.58 -54.48 1.58
N LEU A 229 5.63 -53.35 0.89
CA LEU A 229 6.33 -52.15 1.38
C LEU A 229 5.67 -51.65 2.67
N ILE A 230 4.36 -51.42 2.64
CA ILE A 230 3.58 -50.92 3.77
C ILE A 230 3.77 -51.82 4.99
N ASN A 231 3.61 -53.13 4.82
CA ASN A 231 3.84 -54.12 5.88
C ASN A 231 5.25 -54.08 6.46
N ARG A 232 6.28 -53.84 5.64
CA ARG A 232 7.66 -53.67 6.15
C ARG A 232 7.80 -52.38 6.95
N LEU A 233 7.25 -51.27 6.48
CA LEU A 233 7.28 -49.99 7.18
C LEU A 233 6.57 -50.10 8.54
N GLN A 234 5.37 -50.68 8.59
CA GLN A 234 4.55 -50.84 9.80
C GLN A 234 5.25 -51.59 10.93
N ARG A 235 6.08 -52.60 10.61
CA ARG A 235 6.86 -53.34 11.62
C ARG A 235 7.80 -52.46 12.44
N HIS A 236 8.16 -51.29 11.93
CA HIS A 236 9.03 -50.33 12.60
C HIS A 236 8.25 -49.17 13.25
N GLN A 237 6.93 -49.31 13.40
CA GLN A 237 6.06 -48.40 14.15
C GLN A 237 6.14 -46.94 13.68
N PRO A 238 5.81 -46.65 12.40
CA PRO A 238 5.63 -45.27 11.97
C PRO A 238 4.41 -44.66 12.67
N ALA A 239 4.38 -43.33 12.72
CA ALA A 239 3.23 -42.63 13.25
C ALA A 239 2.05 -42.74 12.26
N ILE A 240 2.30 -42.43 10.98
CA ILE A 240 1.32 -42.54 9.89
C ILE A 240 2.05 -42.74 8.55
N ILE A 241 1.43 -43.47 7.61
CA ILE A 241 1.95 -43.69 6.25
C ILE A 241 0.98 -43.06 5.25
N GLY A 242 1.48 -42.16 4.41
CA GLY A 242 0.77 -41.59 3.29
C GLY A 242 1.23 -42.18 1.97
N ILE A 243 0.29 -42.70 1.19
CA ILE A 243 0.53 -43.21 -0.16
C ILE A 243 0.16 -42.12 -1.15
N ASN A 244 1.14 -41.34 -1.60
CA ASN A 244 0.98 -40.34 -2.65
C ASN A 244 1.14 -40.98 -4.04
N ILE A 245 0.36 -42.04 -4.27
CA ILE A 245 0.26 -42.73 -5.55
C ILE A 245 -1.21 -43.10 -5.76
N LEU A 246 -1.81 -42.63 -6.85
CA LEU A 246 -3.22 -42.87 -7.16
C LEU A 246 -3.51 -44.37 -7.32
N ARG A 247 -4.60 -44.84 -6.71
CA ARG A 247 -5.05 -46.24 -6.73
C ARG A 247 -6.57 -46.30 -6.73
N LEU A 248 -7.12 -47.31 -7.40
CA LEU A 248 -8.56 -47.58 -7.43
C LEU A 248 -9.00 -48.59 -6.37
N ASN A 249 -8.05 -49.41 -5.89
CA ASN A 249 -8.30 -50.46 -4.92
C ASN A 249 -7.50 -50.20 -3.65
N LYS A 250 -8.09 -50.55 -2.51
CA LYS A 250 -7.40 -50.58 -1.23
C LYS A 250 -6.26 -51.60 -1.27
N VAL A 251 -5.08 -51.17 -0.83
CA VAL A 251 -3.86 -52.00 -0.89
C VAL A 251 -3.61 -52.72 0.43
N GLU A 252 -3.92 -52.09 1.56
CA GLU A 252 -3.71 -52.63 2.90
C GLU A 252 -4.88 -52.25 3.81
N ASN A 253 -5.22 -53.10 4.78
CA ASN A 253 -6.30 -52.86 5.74
C ASN A 253 -5.73 -52.39 7.09
N ASP A 254 -5.24 -51.14 7.13
CA ASP A 254 -4.73 -50.51 8.35
C ASP A 254 -5.20 -49.05 8.45
N ASP A 255 -5.59 -48.66 9.66
CA ASP A 255 -6.00 -47.30 10.06
C ASP A 255 -4.82 -46.31 10.06
N LYS A 256 -3.57 -46.77 9.88
CA LYS A 256 -2.38 -45.93 9.77
C LYS A 256 -1.98 -45.59 8.33
N VAL A 257 -2.82 -45.87 7.34
CA VAL A 257 -2.53 -45.61 5.93
C VAL A 257 -3.52 -44.62 5.34
N ILE A 258 -3.00 -43.53 4.78
CA ILE A 258 -3.79 -42.49 4.10
C ILE A 258 -3.51 -42.57 2.60
N TYR A 259 -4.58 -42.56 1.80
CA TYR A 259 -4.52 -42.61 0.35
C TYR A 259 -4.87 -41.24 -0.27
N VAL A 260 -4.41 -41.03 -1.50
CA VAL A 260 -4.72 -39.83 -2.29
C VAL A 260 -5.87 -40.03 -3.28
N CYS A 261 -6.61 -38.96 -3.52
CA CYS A 261 -7.50 -38.79 -4.68
C CYS A 261 -7.40 -37.36 -5.21
N ASN A 262 -8.03 -37.04 -6.34
CA ASN A 262 -8.06 -35.67 -6.87
C ASN A 262 -9.49 -35.23 -7.14
N HIS A 263 -9.84 -34.01 -6.74
CA HIS A 263 -11.16 -33.45 -7.03
C HIS A 263 -11.33 -33.24 -8.54
N GLN A 264 -12.59 -33.18 -8.94
CA GLN A 264 -12.93 -32.66 -10.25
C GLN A 264 -12.73 -31.14 -10.21
N ILE A 265 -11.85 -30.62 -11.06
CA ILE A 265 -11.65 -29.18 -11.21
C ILE A 265 -12.66 -28.67 -12.24
N GLU A 266 -13.39 -27.61 -11.91
CA GLU A 266 -14.33 -26.95 -12.84
C GLU A 266 -13.52 -26.17 -13.89
N THR A 267 -13.11 -26.88 -14.93
CA THR A 267 -12.56 -26.31 -16.16
C THR A 267 -13.57 -26.52 -17.28
N ASN A 268 -13.51 -25.69 -18.32
CA ASN A 268 -14.21 -25.94 -19.59
C ASN A 268 -13.68 -27.20 -20.33
N ASP A 269 -12.90 -28.05 -19.64
CA ASP A 269 -12.37 -29.31 -20.17
C ASP A 269 -13.33 -30.46 -19.81
N PRO A 270 -14.06 -31.02 -20.80
CA PRO A 270 -14.94 -32.17 -20.60
C PRO A 270 -14.21 -33.45 -20.15
N ASN A 271 -12.87 -33.46 -20.12
CA ASN A 271 -12.06 -34.56 -19.60
C ASN A 271 -11.61 -34.37 -18.15
N SER A 272 -11.85 -33.21 -17.53
CA SER A 272 -11.60 -33.01 -16.08
C SER A 272 -12.64 -33.80 -15.29
N ARG A 273 -12.31 -35.06 -14.97
CA ARG A 273 -13.15 -35.94 -14.16
C ARG A 273 -12.67 -36.06 -12.72
N GLY A 274 -11.47 -35.57 -12.39
CA GLY A 274 -10.79 -35.91 -11.13
C GLY A 274 -10.37 -37.39 -11.09
N ASP A 275 -9.68 -37.77 -10.03
CA ASP A 275 -9.24 -39.15 -9.82
C ASP A 275 -9.97 -39.77 -8.63
N SER A 276 -10.56 -40.94 -8.83
CA SER A 276 -11.30 -41.66 -7.79
C SER A 276 -10.41 -42.05 -6.62
N ALA A 277 -10.98 -41.99 -5.42
CA ALA A 277 -10.37 -42.62 -4.26
C ALA A 277 -10.40 -44.15 -4.35
N PRO A 278 -9.52 -44.86 -3.64
CA PRO A 278 -9.61 -46.31 -3.53
C PRO A 278 -10.96 -46.77 -2.96
N SER A 279 -11.53 -47.81 -3.56
CA SER A 279 -12.74 -48.46 -3.05
C SER A 279 -12.49 -49.07 -1.66
N ASP A 280 -13.51 -49.10 -0.80
CA ASP A 280 -13.46 -49.72 0.55
C ASP A 280 -12.52 -49.06 1.57
N VAL A 281 -12.17 -47.78 1.38
CA VAL A 281 -11.45 -46.94 2.34
C VAL A 281 -12.39 -45.88 2.92
N SER A 282 -12.37 -45.67 4.24
CA SER A 282 -13.14 -44.60 4.87
C SER A 282 -12.64 -43.22 4.40
N ASN A 283 -13.55 -42.24 4.29
CA ASN A 283 -13.20 -40.87 3.90
C ASN A 283 -12.16 -40.22 4.82
N ASP A 284 -12.06 -40.66 6.08
CA ASP A 284 -11.07 -40.12 7.03
C ASP A 284 -9.63 -40.56 6.70
N HIS A 285 -9.47 -41.61 5.88
CA HIS A 285 -8.19 -42.13 5.40
C HIS A 285 -7.94 -41.81 3.92
N ILE A 286 -8.71 -40.87 3.37
CA ILE A 286 -8.59 -40.39 1.99
C ILE A 286 -8.43 -38.88 2.05
N GLY A 287 -7.32 -38.37 1.52
CA GLY A 287 -7.09 -36.94 1.37
C GLY A 287 -6.89 -36.55 -0.08
N PHE A 288 -7.40 -35.39 -0.49
CA PHE A 288 -7.18 -34.92 -1.85
C PHE A 288 -5.73 -34.43 -2.02
N SER A 289 -5.12 -34.66 -3.19
CA SER A 289 -3.78 -34.18 -3.54
C SER A 289 -3.76 -32.95 -4.46
N ASP A 290 -4.92 -32.31 -4.65
CA ASP A 290 -5.09 -31.14 -5.50
C ASP A 290 -4.13 -30.00 -5.16
N ILE A 291 -3.64 -29.36 -6.22
CA ILE A 291 -2.65 -28.30 -6.18
C ILE A 291 -3.26 -27.04 -6.77
N ILE A 292 -2.99 -25.90 -6.13
CA ILE A 292 -3.41 -24.60 -6.62
C ILE A 292 -2.21 -23.84 -7.15
N GLU A 293 -2.24 -23.56 -8.44
CA GLU A 293 -1.25 -22.74 -9.13
C GLU A 293 -1.67 -21.26 -9.15
N ASP A 294 -0.69 -20.37 -9.03
CA ASP A 294 -0.89 -18.94 -9.35
C ASP A 294 -0.87 -18.71 -10.87
N SER A 295 -1.20 -17.49 -11.31
CA SER A 295 -1.26 -17.14 -12.74
C SER A 295 0.03 -17.32 -13.53
N ASP A 296 1.15 -17.52 -12.85
CA ASP A 296 2.48 -17.80 -13.40
C ASP A 296 2.91 -19.27 -13.23
N ASN A 297 1.95 -20.15 -12.92
CA ASN A 297 2.12 -21.59 -12.69
C ASN A 297 3.04 -21.93 -11.50
N VAL A 298 3.34 -20.97 -10.63
CA VAL A 298 4.13 -21.19 -9.42
C VAL A 298 3.20 -21.47 -8.26
N ILE A 299 3.50 -22.53 -7.52
CA ILE A 299 2.73 -22.92 -6.34
C ILE A 299 3.21 -22.09 -5.16
N ARG A 300 2.34 -21.22 -4.65
CA ARG A 300 2.60 -20.41 -3.43
C ARG A 300 1.57 -20.65 -2.34
N ARG A 301 0.54 -21.44 -2.64
CA ARG A 301 -0.63 -21.64 -1.80
C ARG A 301 -0.82 -23.11 -1.46
N HIS A 302 -1.21 -23.36 -0.23
CA HIS A 302 -1.53 -24.68 0.32
C HIS A 302 -3.03 -24.77 0.53
N LEU A 303 -3.69 -25.63 -0.23
CA LEU A 303 -5.11 -25.95 -0.04
C LEU A 303 -5.25 -26.99 1.09
N LEU A 304 -5.90 -26.61 2.18
CA LEU A 304 -6.17 -27.49 3.32
C LEU A 304 -7.52 -28.19 3.20
N PHE A 305 -8.55 -27.41 2.88
CA PHE A 305 -9.92 -27.90 2.82
C PHE A 305 -10.60 -27.40 1.55
N GLN A 306 -11.39 -28.24 0.91
CA GLN A 306 -12.21 -27.82 -0.21
C GLN A 306 -13.50 -28.63 -0.20
N LYS A 307 -14.63 -27.96 -0.39
CA LYS A 307 -15.89 -28.69 -0.60
C LYS A 307 -15.85 -29.27 -2.01
N PRO A 308 -15.83 -30.61 -2.19
CA PRO A 308 -15.86 -31.20 -3.51
C PRO A 308 -17.20 -30.95 -4.19
N TYR A 309 -17.19 -30.94 -5.52
CA TYR A 309 -18.43 -30.98 -6.30
C TYR A 309 -19.15 -32.31 -6.09
N ALA A 310 -20.48 -32.29 -6.15
CA ALA A 310 -21.29 -33.49 -6.01
C ALA A 310 -20.97 -34.57 -7.07
N THR A 311 -20.45 -34.17 -8.23
CA THR A 311 -20.06 -35.07 -9.33
C THR A 311 -18.62 -35.57 -9.22
N SER A 312 -17.83 -35.03 -8.28
CA SER A 312 -16.42 -35.40 -8.16
C SER A 312 -16.29 -36.85 -7.66
N PRO A 313 -15.38 -37.67 -8.21
CA PRO A 313 -15.14 -39.02 -7.71
C PRO A 313 -14.37 -39.03 -6.38
N CYS A 314 -13.79 -37.88 -5.98
CA CYS A 314 -13.10 -37.67 -4.72
C CYS A 314 -13.99 -36.79 -3.84
N GLN A 315 -14.58 -37.37 -2.79
CA GLN A 315 -15.56 -36.70 -1.92
C GLN A 315 -14.98 -36.22 -0.57
N THR A 316 -13.69 -36.46 -0.33
CA THR A 316 -13.03 -35.95 0.88
C THR A 316 -12.91 -34.43 0.84
N PRO A 317 -13.27 -33.71 1.92
CA PRO A 317 -13.05 -32.28 1.98
C PRO A 317 -11.67 -31.89 2.53
N PHE A 318 -10.84 -32.87 2.88
CA PHE A 318 -9.55 -32.67 3.54
C PHE A 318 -8.38 -32.99 2.61
N SER A 319 -7.33 -32.17 2.64
CA SER A 319 -6.13 -32.46 1.85
C SER A 319 -5.32 -33.58 2.47
N PHE A 320 -4.64 -34.35 1.63
CA PHE A 320 -3.73 -35.43 2.03
C PHE A 320 -2.67 -34.95 3.03
N SER A 321 -2.07 -33.79 2.76
CA SER A 321 -1.07 -33.20 3.65
C SER A 321 -1.65 -32.74 4.99
N PHE A 322 -2.90 -32.25 5.02
CA PHE A 322 -3.55 -31.93 6.29
C PHE A 322 -3.85 -33.18 7.12
N LEU A 323 -4.41 -34.22 6.51
CA LEU A 323 -4.74 -35.45 7.24
C LEU A 323 -3.49 -36.11 7.84
N LEU A 324 -2.40 -36.24 7.09
CA LEU A 324 -1.14 -36.77 7.63
C LEU A 324 -0.64 -35.99 8.84
N ALA A 325 -0.70 -34.65 8.77
CA ALA A 325 -0.30 -33.82 9.89
C ALA A 325 -1.28 -33.94 11.07
N ALA A 326 -2.58 -34.01 10.82
CA ALA A 326 -3.61 -34.13 11.85
C ALA A 326 -3.46 -35.45 12.63
N TYR A 327 -3.36 -36.59 11.95
CA TYR A 327 -3.14 -37.90 12.58
C TYR A 327 -1.82 -37.95 13.37
N TYR A 328 -0.75 -37.36 12.82
CA TYR A 328 0.53 -37.27 13.53
C TYR A 328 0.41 -36.47 14.84
N LEU A 329 -0.31 -35.35 14.80
CA LEU A 329 -0.49 -34.48 15.95
C LEU A 329 -1.49 -35.05 16.97
N GLU A 330 -2.48 -35.81 16.51
CA GLU A 330 -3.43 -36.52 17.37
C GLU A 330 -2.74 -37.57 18.23
N ASP A 331 -1.77 -38.33 17.69
CA ASP A 331 -0.91 -39.24 18.46
C ASP A 331 -0.08 -38.51 19.54
N LYS A 332 0.14 -37.20 19.37
CA LYS A 332 0.78 -36.32 20.37
C LYS A 332 -0.24 -35.60 21.27
N GLY A 333 -1.51 -35.97 21.22
CA GLY A 333 -2.59 -35.40 22.02
C GLY A 333 -3.08 -34.03 21.55
N ILE A 334 -2.85 -33.68 20.28
CA ILE A 334 -3.21 -32.39 19.69
C ILE A 334 -4.25 -32.59 18.58
N GLU A 335 -5.52 -32.42 18.94
CA GLU A 335 -6.64 -32.52 18.01
C GLU A 335 -6.98 -31.17 17.34
N PRO A 336 -7.47 -31.18 16.08
CA PRO A 336 -8.02 -30.01 15.41
C PRO A 336 -9.26 -29.46 16.14
N LYS A 337 -9.27 -28.16 16.42
CA LYS A 337 -10.42 -27.44 16.99
C LYS A 337 -10.79 -26.25 16.12
N THR A 338 -12.05 -25.85 16.12
CA THR A 338 -12.49 -24.64 15.42
C THR A 338 -12.50 -23.44 16.39
N THR A 339 -11.90 -22.32 15.99
CA THR A 339 -12.00 -21.06 16.75
C THR A 339 -13.39 -20.44 16.61
N VAL A 340 -13.72 -19.47 17.47
CA VAL A 340 -14.98 -18.69 17.35
C VAL A 340 -15.10 -18.01 15.97
N GLU A 341 -13.96 -17.63 15.40
CA GLU A 341 -13.84 -17.00 14.07
C GLU A 341 -13.98 -18.00 12.91
N GLY A 342 -14.09 -19.31 13.18
CA GLY A 342 -14.21 -20.35 12.16
C GLY A 342 -12.88 -20.86 11.59
N TYR A 343 -11.74 -20.54 12.22
CA TYR A 343 -10.42 -21.03 11.80
C TYR A 343 -10.05 -22.36 12.46
N THR A 344 -9.24 -23.16 11.78
CA THR A 344 -8.67 -24.38 12.36
C THR A 344 -7.52 -24.04 13.30
N LYS A 345 -7.61 -24.53 14.54
CA LYS A 345 -6.62 -24.41 15.61
C LYS A 345 -6.07 -25.79 15.97
N LEU A 346 -4.75 -25.92 15.98
CA LEU A 346 -4.01 -27.11 16.38
C LEU A 346 -3.11 -26.72 17.56
N GLY A 347 -3.45 -27.21 18.76
CA GLY A 347 -2.76 -26.82 19.98
C GLY A 347 -2.89 -25.31 20.25
N GLN A 348 -1.78 -24.57 20.15
CA GLN A 348 -1.78 -23.10 20.25
C GLN A 348 -1.78 -22.40 18.88
N THR A 349 -1.51 -23.13 17.80
CA THR A 349 -1.33 -22.59 16.46
C THR A 349 -2.67 -22.46 15.74
N VAL A 350 -2.94 -21.28 15.18
CA VAL A 350 -4.15 -21.02 14.38
C VAL A 350 -3.75 -20.95 12.91
N LEU A 351 -4.31 -21.83 12.09
CA LEU A 351 -4.08 -21.89 10.64
C LEU A 351 -4.92 -20.82 9.96
N LYS A 352 -4.54 -19.55 9.97
CA LYS A 352 -5.37 -18.46 9.41
C LYS A 352 -5.52 -18.57 7.88
N LYS A 353 -6.74 -18.82 7.40
CA LYS A 353 -7.06 -18.85 5.96
C LYS A 353 -6.68 -17.52 5.29
N ILE A 354 -6.17 -17.57 4.07
CA ILE A 354 -6.12 -16.41 3.16
C ILE A 354 -7.57 -16.03 2.84
N THR A 355 -8.12 -15.05 3.56
CA THR A 355 -9.50 -14.59 3.37
C THR A 355 -9.59 -13.07 3.42
N ASN A 356 -10.59 -12.56 2.71
CA ASN A 356 -10.92 -11.15 2.59
C ASN A 356 -11.83 -10.66 3.72
N HIS A 357 -12.22 -11.55 4.63
CA HIS A 357 -13.05 -11.24 5.80
C HIS A 357 -12.29 -11.67 7.05
N THR A 358 -11.27 -10.89 7.44
CA THR A 358 -10.56 -11.13 8.71
C THR A 358 -11.25 -10.44 9.90
N TRP A 359 -12.29 -9.62 9.68
CA TRP A 359 -12.88 -8.76 10.71
C TRP A 359 -14.40 -8.52 10.55
N GLU A 360 -15.22 -9.56 10.36
CA GLU A 360 -16.69 -9.40 10.35
C GLU A 360 -17.40 -9.81 11.65
N GLN A 361 -16.68 -10.03 12.76
CA GLN A 361 -17.32 -10.29 14.04
C GLN A 361 -16.96 -9.27 15.13
N SER A 362 -18.01 -8.64 15.67
CA SER A 362 -18.13 -8.00 17.00
C SER A 362 -17.85 -6.51 17.20
N ILE A 363 -17.85 -5.65 16.17
CA ILE A 363 -17.91 -4.20 16.43
C ILE A 363 -19.15 -3.58 15.78
N ASN A 364 -20.07 -3.11 16.62
CA ASN A 364 -21.26 -2.35 16.21
C ASN A 364 -20.86 -0.93 15.78
N TRP A 365 -20.26 -0.83 14.60
CA TRP A 365 -19.99 0.43 13.94
C TRP A 365 -21.28 0.94 13.28
N ASN A 366 -21.62 2.21 13.51
CA ASN A 366 -22.65 2.92 12.76
C ASN A 366 -22.35 2.87 11.23
N ILE A 367 -23.40 2.93 10.39
CA ILE A 367 -23.35 2.65 8.93
C ILE A 367 -22.21 3.41 8.21
N ILE A 368 -21.91 4.64 8.63
CA ILE A 368 -20.85 5.48 8.03
C ILE A 368 -19.45 4.93 8.37
N THR A 369 -19.20 4.53 9.62
CA THR A 369 -17.94 3.89 10.03
C THR A 369 -17.82 2.46 9.51
N LYS A 370 -18.94 1.74 9.38
CA LYS A 370 -18.96 0.39 8.81
C LYS A 370 -18.42 0.42 7.37
N ASN A 371 -18.89 1.34 6.54
CA ASN A 371 -18.45 1.43 5.14
C ASN A 371 -16.99 1.91 4.99
N PHE A 372 -16.52 2.82 5.86
CA PHE A 372 -15.12 3.28 5.84
C PHE A 372 -14.15 2.19 6.29
N PHE A 373 -14.45 1.47 7.38
CA PHE A 373 -13.60 0.40 7.89
C PHE A 373 -13.72 -0.92 7.12
N GLN A 374 -14.87 -1.19 6.48
CA GLN A 374 -15.04 -2.37 5.61
C GLN A 374 -14.09 -2.34 4.42
N TRP A 375 -13.73 -1.16 3.91
CA TRP A 375 -12.68 -1.02 2.89
C TRP A 375 -11.29 -1.45 3.40
N PHE A 376 -10.96 -1.15 4.66
CA PHE A 376 -9.74 -1.62 5.32
C PHE A 376 -9.80 -3.09 5.79
N ASN A 377 -10.86 -3.82 5.46
CA ASN A 377 -11.01 -5.23 5.84
C ASN A 377 -10.89 -6.20 4.65
N ILE A 378 -10.80 -5.70 3.41
CA ILE A 378 -10.85 -6.50 2.19
C ILE A 378 -9.45 -6.82 1.66
N ASN A 379 -9.18 -8.10 1.35
CA ASN A 379 -8.04 -8.64 0.58
C ASN A 379 -6.63 -8.50 1.18
N PRO A 380 -6.23 -9.29 2.20
CA PRO A 380 -4.85 -9.28 2.68
C PRO A 380 -3.83 -9.59 1.57
N GLY A 381 -2.79 -8.76 1.44
CA GLY A 381 -1.68 -9.01 0.52
C GLY A 381 -1.98 -8.71 -0.95
N PHE A 382 -1.43 -9.54 -1.83
CA PHE A 382 -1.45 -9.36 -3.29
C PHE A 382 -2.53 -10.20 -4.00
N TYR A 383 -3.26 -11.06 -3.29
CA TYR A 383 -4.43 -11.77 -3.82
C TYR A 383 -5.68 -10.91 -3.64
N GLN A 384 -6.38 -10.59 -4.73
CA GLN A 384 -7.49 -9.62 -4.72
C GLN A 384 -8.86 -10.22 -5.02
N LYS A 385 -8.94 -11.54 -5.28
CA LYS A 385 -10.22 -12.21 -5.54
C LYS A 385 -10.97 -12.44 -4.23
N GLU A 386 -12.26 -12.08 -4.24
CA GLU A 386 -13.20 -12.16 -3.10
C GLU A 386 -13.34 -13.57 -2.52
N ASP A 387 -13.24 -14.59 -3.38
CA ASP A 387 -13.11 -15.99 -2.97
C ASP A 387 -11.98 -16.64 -3.78
N LEU A 388 -10.99 -17.20 -3.07
CA LEU A 388 -9.93 -18.00 -3.69
C LEU A 388 -10.35 -19.46 -3.86
N GLY A 389 -11.51 -19.86 -3.30
CA GLY A 389 -11.99 -21.24 -3.23
C GLY A 389 -11.35 -22.00 -2.07
N GLY A 390 -12.11 -22.85 -1.36
CA GLY A 390 -11.56 -23.69 -0.30
C GLY A 390 -10.87 -22.92 0.84
N TYR A 391 -10.05 -23.60 1.64
CA TYR A 391 -9.30 -23.06 2.77
C TYR A 391 -7.82 -23.09 2.44
N GLN A 392 -7.25 -21.93 2.14
CA GLN A 392 -5.88 -21.82 1.63
C GLN A 392 -4.97 -21.11 2.63
N LEU A 393 -3.71 -21.56 2.72
CA LEU A 393 -2.62 -20.88 3.42
C LEU A 393 -1.53 -20.46 2.43
N LEU A 394 -0.67 -19.52 2.81
CA LEU A 394 0.59 -19.30 2.11
C LEU A 394 1.57 -20.43 2.44
N LEU A 395 2.31 -20.89 1.43
CA LEU A 395 3.37 -21.87 1.60
C LEU A 395 4.67 -21.22 2.06
N ASN A 396 5.08 -21.58 3.27
CA ASN A 396 6.39 -21.29 3.82
C ASN A 396 7.37 -22.41 3.47
N TYR A 397 7.92 -22.40 2.25
CA TYR A 397 8.91 -23.40 1.82
C TYR A 397 10.10 -23.48 2.76
N ARG A 398 10.45 -24.70 3.17
CA ARG A 398 11.66 -25.01 3.92
C ARG A 398 12.79 -25.31 2.93
N PHE A 399 13.85 -24.52 3.01
CA PHE A 399 15.05 -24.71 2.19
C PHE A 399 16.17 -25.27 3.05
N THR A 400 16.81 -26.33 2.57
CA THR A 400 17.92 -27.01 3.27
C THR A 400 19.19 -26.95 2.42
N LYS A 401 20.36 -27.06 3.06
CA LYS A 401 21.66 -27.08 2.35
C LYS A 401 21.76 -28.26 1.37
N ASP A 402 21.25 -29.41 1.80
CA ASP A 402 21.29 -30.67 1.04
C ASP A 402 20.17 -30.76 -0.02
N LYS A 403 19.38 -29.69 -0.18
CA LYS A 403 18.26 -29.58 -1.13
C LYS A 403 17.20 -30.68 -0.98
N SER A 404 17.09 -31.28 0.20
CA SER A 404 16.05 -32.23 0.58
C SER A 404 15.31 -31.75 1.81
N ILE A 405 13.98 -31.79 1.76
CA ILE A 405 13.10 -31.41 2.87
C ILE A 405 13.22 -32.35 4.09
N ALA A 406 13.44 -33.63 3.85
CA ALA A 406 13.46 -34.68 4.85
C ALA A 406 14.48 -35.78 4.46
N THR A 407 14.67 -36.78 5.32
CA THR A 407 15.40 -37.99 4.94
C THR A 407 14.68 -38.69 3.80
N ARG A 408 15.43 -39.11 2.78
CA ARG A 408 14.94 -39.86 1.63
C ARG A 408 15.44 -41.29 1.72
N LEU A 409 14.56 -42.25 1.51
CA LEU A 409 14.87 -43.67 1.52
C LEU A 409 14.36 -44.31 0.23
N PRO A 410 15.23 -44.92 -0.60
CA PRO A 410 14.78 -45.58 -1.82
C PRO A 410 13.81 -46.72 -1.53
N PHE A 411 12.79 -46.90 -2.36
CA PHE A 411 11.79 -47.96 -2.22
C PHE A 411 12.45 -49.34 -2.10
N ASN A 412 13.40 -49.68 -2.98
CA ASN A 412 14.12 -50.94 -2.90
C ASN A 412 14.95 -51.10 -1.61
N SER A 413 15.44 -50.01 -1.00
CA SER A 413 16.14 -50.08 0.29
C SER A 413 15.20 -50.49 1.42
N VAL A 414 13.92 -50.09 1.35
CA VAL A 414 12.89 -50.59 2.27
C VAL A 414 12.60 -52.07 2.02
N MET A 415 12.47 -52.46 0.75
CA MET A 415 12.20 -53.86 0.36
C MET A 415 13.31 -54.82 0.81
N GLU A 416 14.56 -54.36 0.81
CA GLU A 416 15.75 -55.10 1.24
C GLU A 416 16.08 -54.93 2.74
N ASN A 417 15.26 -54.21 3.52
CA ASN A 417 15.51 -53.87 4.93
C ASN A 417 16.87 -53.18 5.18
N LYS A 418 17.34 -52.36 4.23
CA LYS A 418 18.60 -51.60 4.29
C LYS A 418 18.40 -50.22 4.89
N PHE A 419 18.03 -50.18 6.17
CA PHE A 419 17.87 -48.94 6.94
C PHE A 419 17.93 -49.22 8.45
N SER A 420 18.09 -48.18 9.26
CA SER A 420 17.96 -48.28 10.73
C SER A 420 16.51 -48.06 11.15
N SER A 421 16.03 -48.80 12.17
CA SER A 421 14.64 -48.67 12.65
C SER A 421 14.26 -47.24 13.07
N ASP A 422 15.24 -46.47 13.59
CA ASP A 422 15.07 -45.06 13.97
C ASP A 422 14.74 -44.14 12.79
N THR A 423 14.99 -44.61 11.56
CA THR A 423 14.64 -43.87 10.34
C THR A 423 13.13 -43.82 10.13
N ILE A 424 12.38 -44.83 10.60
CA ILE A 424 10.94 -45.02 10.37
C ILE A 424 10.11 -44.72 11.62
N LYS A 425 10.61 -45.13 12.79
CA LYS A 425 9.86 -45.07 14.05
C LYS A 425 9.36 -43.67 14.34
N ASP A 426 8.06 -43.57 14.65
CA ASP A 426 7.40 -42.34 15.12
C ASP A 426 7.48 -41.16 14.12
N LYS A 427 7.59 -41.47 12.82
CA LYS A 427 7.60 -40.50 11.72
C LYS A 427 6.38 -40.61 10.83
N VAL A 428 6.06 -39.49 10.16
CA VAL A 428 5.16 -39.46 9.01
C VAL A 428 5.95 -39.91 7.79
N ILE A 429 5.47 -40.96 7.13
CA ILE A 429 6.10 -41.52 5.94
C ILE A 429 5.29 -41.16 4.73
N ILE A 430 5.92 -40.61 3.70
CA ILE A 430 5.25 -40.29 2.44
C ILE A 430 5.91 -41.13 1.33
N VAL A 431 5.13 -42.01 0.72
CA VAL A 431 5.56 -42.87 -0.38
C VAL A 431 5.11 -42.26 -1.69
N GLY A 432 6.01 -42.06 -2.66
CA GLY A 432 5.64 -41.50 -3.96
C GLY A 432 6.75 -41.52 -5.00
N TYR A 433 6.37 -41.27 -6.25
CA TYR A 433 7.32 -41.15 -7.37
C TYR A 433 8.10 -39.83 -7.29
N THR A 434 9.41 -39.90 -7.56
CA THR A 434 10.30 -38.71 -7.57
C THR A 434 10.87 -38.38 -8.93
N GLN A 435 10.64 -39.24 -9.93
CA GLN A 435 11.13 -39.07 -11.29
C GLN A 435 10.15 -38.27 -12.14
N LYS A 436 10.67 -37.37 -12.97
CA LYS A 436 9.87 -36.44 -13.80
C LYS A 436 8.91 -37.12 -14.77
N ILE A 437 9.25 -38.32 -15.24
CA ILE A 437 8.40 -39.07 -16.19
C ILE A 437 7.09 -39.54 -15.51
N TYR A 438 7.16 -39.83 -14.22
CA TYR A 438 6.09 -40.48 -13.46
C TYR A 438 5.47 -39.59 -12.37
N SER A 439 6.04 -38.41 -12.15
CA SER A 439 5.52 -37.39 -11.25
C SER A 439 5.38 -36.06 -11.99
N GLN A 440 4.28 -35.35 -11.74
CA GLN A 440 4.11 -34.00 -12.25
C GLN A 440 5.10 -33.08 -11.53
N ASP A 441 6.19 -32.75 -12.21
CA ASP A 441 7.15 -31.78 -11.70
C ASP A 441 6.50 -30.41 -11.61
N VAL A 442 6.48 -29.84 -10.42
CA VAL A 442 5.78 -28.58 -10.16
C VAL A 442 6.73 -27.42 -9.94
N SER A 443 6.30 -26.24 -10.40
CA SER A 443 7.04 -25.01 -10.21
C SER A 443 6.77 -24.44 -8.82
N THR A 444 7.84 -24.11 -8.11
CA THR A 444 7.80 -23.52 -6.77
C THR A 444 8.58 -22.20 -6.80
N PRO A 445 8.55 -21.37 -5.74
CA PRO A 445 9.37 -20.17 -5.71
C PRO A 445 10.84 -20.44 -6.05
N SER A 446 11.39 -21.62 -5.73
CA SER A 446 12.75 -22.02 -6.09
C SER A 446 12.99 -22.22 -7.60
N SER A 447 11.97 -22.61 -8.36
CA SER A 447 12.12 -22.87 -9.81
C SER A 447 12.17 -21.57 -10.63
N SER A 448 11.69 -20.45 -10.10
CA SER A 448 11.63 -19.14 -10.76
C SER A 448 13.00 -18.58 -11.23
N PHE A 449 14.12 -19.12 -10.72
CA PHE A 449 15.49 -18.74 -11.13
C PHE A 449 16.39 -19.92 -11.51
N SER A 450 16.16 -21.13 -10.98
CA SER A 450 17.02 -22.30 -11.24
C SER A 450 16.38 -23.39 -12.10
N TYR A 451 15.17 -23.19 -12.65
CA TYR A 451 14.41 -24.17 -13.47
C TYR A 451 14.22 -25.56 -12.82
N LYS A 452 14.58 -25.72 -11.54
CA LYS A 452 14.49 -26.99 -10.84
C LYS A 452 13.10 -27.11 -10.24
N GLN A 453 12.22 -27.78 -10.98
CA GLN A 453 10.93 -28.23 -10.49
C GLN A 453 11.15 -29.29 -9.40
N ILE A 454 10.17 -29.47 -8.52
CA ILE A 454 10.21 -30.53 -7.50
C ILE A 454 9.10 -31.55 -7.77
N PRO A 455 9.28 -32.83 -7.40
CA PRO A 455 8.22 -33.83 -7.49
C PRO A 455 7.05 -33.51 -6.55
N VAL A 456 5.83 -33.92 -6.92
CA VAL A 456 4.63 -33.74 -6.08
C VAL A 456 4.79 -34.32 -4.67
N VAL A 457 5.49 -35.46 -4.54
CA VAL A 457 5.74 -36.07 -3.22
C VAL A 457 6.55 -35.16 -2.30
N GLU A 458 7.51 -34.40 -2.85
CA GLU A 458 8.28 -33.43 -2.10
C GLU A 458 7.45 -32.18 -1.77
N LEU A 459 6.55 -31.75 -2.65
CA LEU A 459 5.60 -30.69 -2.34
C LEU A 459 4.65 -31.08 -1.20
N GLN A 460 4.08 -32.29 -1.23
CA GLN A 460 3.23 -32.77 -0.14
C GLN A 460 4.02 -32.86 1.18
N ALA A 461 5.30 -33.27 1.14
CA ALA A 461 6.17 -33.23 2.31
C ALA A 461 6.40 -31.79 2.84
N GLN A 462 6.58 -30.79 1.97
CA GLN A 462 6.67 -29.38 2.38
C GLN A 462 5.38 -28.91 3.09
N MET A 463 4.22 -29.31 2.57
CA MET A 463 2.90 -29.00 3.13
C MET A 463 2.68 -29.64 4.51
N VAL A 464 3.02 -30.93 4.66
CA VAL A 464 2.96 -31.63 5.95
C VAL A 464 3.94 -31.01 6.95
N SER A 465 5.19 -30.78 6.54
CA SER A 465 6.24 -30.17 7.35
C SER A 465 5.79 -28.82 7.90
N GLN A 466 5.15 -27.99 7.06
CA GLN A 466 4.64 -26.68 7.47
C GLN A 466 3.66 -26.79 8.64
N ILE A 467 2.70 -27.71 8.59
CA ILE A 467 1.68 -27.85 9.64
C ILE A 467 2.34 -28.38 10.92
N ILE A 468 3.07 -29.50 10.83
CA ILE A 468 3.70 -30.14 12.00
C ILE A 468 4.68 -29.18 12.68
N SER A 469 5.57 -28.55 11.91
CA SER A 469 6.57 -27.62 12.45
C SER A 469 5.95 -26.35 13.01
N ALA A 470 4.82 -25.88 12.46
CA ALA A 470 4.13 -24.72 13.03
C ALA A 470 3.48 -25.04 14.38
N VAL A 471 3.09 -26.30 14.61
CA VAL A 471 2.45 -26.75 15.85
C VAL A 471 3.49 -27.13 16.91
N LEU A 472 4.50 -27.94 16.54
CA LEU A 472 5.49 -28.48 17.47
C LEU A 472 6.71 -27.56 17.65
N ASP A 473 7.25 -27.03 16.55
CA ASP A 473 8.51 -26.25 16.55
C ASP A 473 8.28 -24.73 16.58
N LYS A 474 7.01 -24.29 16.60
CA LYS A 474 6.60 -22.86 16.50
C LYS A 474 7.15 -22.17 15.25
N ARG A 475 7.34 -22.94 14.16
CA ARG A 475 7.75 -22.39 12.85
C ARG A 475 6.69 -21.40 12.35
N PRO A 476 7.07 -20.17 11.93
CA PRO A 476 6.09 -19.16 11.53
C PRO A 476 5.29 -19.59 10.31
N LEU A 477 3.98 -19.36 10.33
CA LEU A 477 3.12 -19.44 9.16
C LEU A 477 3.14 -18.10 8.44
N LEU A 478 3.25 -18.13 7.11
CA LEU A 478 3.21 -16.90 6.33
C LEU A 478 1.80 -16.30 6.35
N SER A 479 1.72 -15.01 6.55
CA SER A 479 0.50 -14.23 6.60
C SER A 479 0.77 -12.82 6.07
N PHE A 480 -0.31 -12.16 5.66
CA PHE A 480 -0.25 -10.75 5.33
C PHE A 480 -0.66 -9.91 6.53
N PHE A 481 -0.27 -8.64 6.52
CA PHE A 481 -0.78 -7.69 7.49
C PHE A 481 -2.25 -7.35 7.23
N PRO A 482 -3.00 -6.96 8.27
CA PRO A 482 -4.27 -6.27 8.08
C PRO A 482 -4.07 -5.03 7.20
N LYS A 483 -5.03 -4.71 6.33
CA LYS A 483 -4.90 -3.59 5.38
C LYS A 483 -4.68 -2.23 6.05
N TRP A 484 -5.24 -2.00 7.23
CA TRP A 484 -4.98 -0.76 7.96
C TRP A 484 -3.49 -0.64 8.35
N VAL A 485 -2.81 -1.74 8.67
CA VAL A 485 -1.37 -1.76 8.93
C VAL A 485 -0.62 -1.51 7.62
N GLU A 486 -0.98 -2.19 6.53
CA GLU A 486 -0.39 -1.92 5.20
C GLU A 486 -0.52 -0.44 4.82
N PHE A 487 -1.70 0.16 5.04
CA PHE A 487 -1.99 1.57 4.79
C PHE A 487 -1.08 2.48 5.62
N LEU A 488 -0.95 2.24 6.93
CA LEU A 488 -0.06 3.01 7.79
C LEU A 488 1.41 2.89 7.34
N CYS A 489 1.86 1.68 7.01
CA CYS A 489 3.21 1.44 6.50
C CYS A 489 3.48 2.23 5.21
N ILE A 490 2.55 2.19 4.24
CA ILE A 490 2.67 2.95 2.99
C ILE A 490 2.73 4.46 3.27
N ASN A 491 1.91 4.98 4.17
CA ASN A 491 1.93 6.39 4.56
C ASN A 491 3.27 6.81 5.18
N ILE A 492 3.83 6.00 6.07
CA ILE A 492 5.14 6.24 6.67
C ILE A 492 6.21 6.31 5.56
N ILE A 493 6.19 5.38 4.62
CA ILE A 493 7.15 5.31 3.50
C ILE A 493 7.00 6.53 2.57
N LEU A 494 5.77 6.99 2.31
CA LEU A 494 5.51 8.22 1.56
C LEU A 494 6.12 9.45 2.23
N ILE A 495 5.95 9.58 3.55
CA ILE A 495 6.50 10.69 4.33
C ILE A 495 8.03 10.65 4.27
N ILE A 496 8.65 9.48 4.47
CA ILE A 496 10.10 9.31 4.39
C ILE A 496 10.62 9.72 3.00
N GLY A 497 9.98 9.25 1.92
CA GLY A 497 10.38 9.61 0.55
C GLY A 497 10.31 11.11 0.26
N GLY A 498 9.27 11.78 0.75
CA GLY A 498 9.10 13.22 0.61
C GLY A 498 10.09 14.02 1.47
N LEU A 499 10.36 13.57 2.70
CA LEU A 499 11.36 14.20 3.59
C LEU A 499 12.77 14.12 3.01
N ILE A 500 13.16 12.96 2.48
CA ILE A 500 14.47 12.79 1.83
C ILE A 500 14.59 13.75 0.64
N ALA A 501 13.58 13.79 -0.23
CA ALA A 501 13.54 14.73 -1.35
C ALA A 501 13.65 16.18 -0.87
N TRP A 502 12.90 16.56 0.17
CA TRP A 502 12.91 17.93 0.67
C TRP A 502 14.26 18.34 1.26
N ILE A 503 14.91 17.48 2.05
CA ILE A 503 16.21 17.76 2.66
C ILE A 503 17.30 17.86 1.60
N PHE A 504 17.33 16.93 0.65
CA PHE A 504 18.43 16.79 -0.31
C PHE A 504 18.15 17.39 -1.71
N HIS A 505 17.05 18.12 -1.92
CA HIS A 505 16.67 18.64 -3.26
C HIS A 505 17.75 19.48 -3.96
N ASN A 506 18.63 20.16 -3.21
CA ASN A 506 19.73 20.95 -3.77
C ASN A 506 21.03 20.15 -3.96
N ASN A 507 21.11 18.95 -3.40
CA ASN A 507 22.31 18.11 -3.41
C ASN A 507 22.02 16.76 -4.06
N TRP A 508 22.22 16.67 -5.38
CA TRP A 508 21.92 15.47 -6.17
C TRP A 508 22.68 14.22 -5.71
N THR A 509 23.93 14.35 -5.24
CA THR A 509 24.69 13.19 -4.74
C THR A 509 24.14 12.72 -3.40
N GLY A 510 23.81 13.64 -2.49
CA GLY A 510 23.14 13.33 -1.22
C GLY A 510 21.77 12.67 -1.42
N LEU A 511 21.01 13.15 -2.41
CA LEU A 511 19.70 12.59 -2.78
C LEU A 511 19.84 11.15 -3.31
N LEU A 512 20.81 10.89 -4.21
CA LEU A 512 21.04 9.55 -4.74
C LEU A 512 21.42 8.56 -3.63
N LEU A 513 22.39 8.92 -2.79
CA LEU A 513 22.86 8.05 -1.70
C LEU A 513 21.77 7.77 -0.67
N SER A 514 21.00 8.79 -0.27
CA SER A 514 19.90 8.64 0.69
C SER A 514 18.75 7.79 0.14
N ASN A 515 18.38 7.97 -1.14
CA ASN A 515 17.40 7.11 -1.81
C ASN A 515 17.86 5.65 -1.90
N SER A 516 19.11 5.41 -2.30
CA SER A 516 19.67 4.05 -2.34
C SER A 516 19.68 3.40 -0.96
N ALA A 517 20.12 4.13 0.07
CA ALA A 517 20.12 3.64 1.45
C ALA A 517 18.70 3.31 1.94
N ALA A 518 17.73 4.18 1.69
CA ALA A 518 16.35 3.98 2.09
C ALA A 518 15.72 2.73 1.44
N ILE A 519 15.98 2.52 0.14
CA ILE A 519 15.50 1.31 -0.58
C ILE A 519 16.15 0.06 0.00
N VAL A 520 17.47 0.06 0.24
CA VAL A 520 18.17 -1.10 0.84
C VAL A 520 17.61 -1.43 2.22
N ILE A 521 17.39 -0.42 3.07
CA ILE A 521 16.78 -0.59 4.39
C ILE A 521 15.37 -1.20 4.27
N LEU A 522 14.56 -0.70 3.33
CA LEU A 522 13.21 -1.20 3.09
C LEU A 522 13.21 -2.68 2.65
N VAL A 523 14.13 -3.07 1.75
CA VAL A 523 14.28 -4.47 1.32
C VAL A 523 14.70 -5.36 2.49
N ILE A 524 15.68 -4.94 3.28
CA ILE A 524 16.15 -5.70 4.46
C ILE A 524 15.01 -5.85 5.49
N PHE A 525 14.29 -4.77 5.76
CA PHE A 525 13.16 -4.78 6.69
C PHE A 525 12.04 -5.72 6.23
N SER A 526 11.67 -5.67 4.95
CA SER A 526 10.68 -6.59 4.36
C SER A 526 11.14 -8.05 4.45
N TRP A 527 12.43 -8.32 4.21
CA TRP A 527 12.99 -9.67 4.35
C TRP A 527 12.98 -10.20 5.80
N ILE A 528 13.28 -9.34 6.80
CA ILE A 528 13.17 -9.70 8.22
C ILE A 528 11.73 -10.04 8.61
N LEU A 529 10.76 -9.24 8.14
CA LEU A 529 9.35 -9.52 8.37
C LEU A 529 8.92 -10.83 7.72
N LEU A 530 9.39 -11.11 6.50
CA LEU A 530 9.09 -12.36 5.80
C LEU A 530 9.59 -13.57 6.60
N ILE A 531 10.80 -13.52 7.15
CA ILE A 531 11.33 -14.57 8.05
C ILE A 531 10.46 -14.72 9.29
N SER A 532 9.91 -13.61 9.79
CA SER A 532 9.02 -13.58 10.97
C SER A 532 7.58 -14.04 10.69
N GLY A 533 7.26 -14.41 9.44
CA GLY A 533 5.91 -14.86 9.06
C GLY A 533 5.04 -13.81 8.38
N TYR A 534 5.54 -12.60 8.12
CA TYR A 534 4.73 -11.50 7.59
C TYR A 534 5.25 -10.94 6.27
N TRP A 535 4.38 -10.80 5.27
CA TRP A 535 4.72 -10.14 4.02
C TRP A 535 4.21 -8.69 3.97
N ILE A 536 5.10 -7.76 3.60
CA ILE A 536 4.74 -6.39 3.21
C ILE A 536 4.92 -6.25 1.69
N PRO A 537 3.93 -5.70 0.97
CA PRO A 537 4.03 -5.46 -0.46
C PRO A 537 5.20 -4.51 -0.83
N LEU A 538 6.33 -5.07 -1.24
CA LEU A 538 7.59 -4.34 -1.37
C LEU A 538 7.63 -3.51 -2.65
N VAL A 539 7.08 -4.01 -3.77
CA VAL A 539 7.03 -3.26 -5.03
C VAL A 539 6.14 -2.04 -4.85
N ARG A 540 4.98 -2.20 -4.18
CA ARG A 540 4.11 -1.06 -3.86
C ARG A 540 4.81 -0.02 -3.01
N SER A 541 5.54 -0.48 -1.99
CA SER A 541 6.28 0.36 -1.06
C SER A 541 7.35 1.19 -1.78
N ILE A 542 8.12 0.58 -2.67
CA ILE A 542 9.15 1.28 -3.47
C ILE A 542 8.51 2.29 -4.43
N LEU A 543 7.41 1.93 -5.10
CA LEU A 543 6.71 2.86 -5.99
C LEU A 543 6.15 4.06 -5.23
N ALA A 544 5.57 3.83 -4.04
CA ALA A 544 5.06 4.90 -3.19
C ALA A 544 6.19 5.86 -2.80
N PHE A 545 7.31 5.31 -2.33
CA PHE A 545 8.52 6.07 -2.02
C PHE A 545 8.98 6.93 -3.21
N MET A 546 9.15 6.33 -4.39
CA MET A 546 9.66 7.00 -5.59
C MET A 546 8.73 8.12 -6.06
N ILE A 547 7.42 7.89 -6.09
CA ILE A 547 6.46 8.91 -6.53
C ILE A 547 6.43 10.09 -5.56
N SER A 548 6.48 9.84 -4.25
CA SER A 548 6.58 10.90 -3.24
C SER A 548 7.86 11.72 -3.40
N ASN A 549 8.98 11.04 -3.65
CA ASN A 549 10.29 11.66 -3.86
C ASN A 549 10.27 12.57 -5.11
N ILE A 550 9.88 12.03 -6.27
CA ILE A 550 9.79 12.77 -7.55
C ILE A 550 8.79 13.92 -7.44
N GLY A 551 7.60 13.68 -6.86
CA GLY A 551 6.56 14.70 -6.69
C GLY A 551 7.05 15.88 -5.86
N THR A 552 7.80 15.61 -4.78
CA THR A 552 8.39 16.65 -3.94
C THR A 552 9.49 17.43 -4.65
N ILE A 553 10.34 16.79 -5.45
CA ILE A 553 11.38 17.48 -6.24
C ILE A 553 10.75 18.40 -7.29
N LEU A 554 9.79 17.89 -8.08
CA LEU A 554 9.07 18.68 -9.08
C LEU A 554 8.37 19.88 -8.45
N PHE A 555 7.78 19.68 -7.27
CA PHE A 555 7.18 20.73 -6.48
C PHE A 555 8.19 21.82 -6.10
N LEU A 556 9.33 21.44 -5.49
CA LEU A 556 10.35 22.40 -5.04
C LEU A 556 10.96 23.17 -6.22
N ASN A 557 11.18 22.51 -7.36
CA ASN A 557 11.71 23.14 -8.56
C ASN A 557 10.75 24.16 -9.20
N LYS A 558 9.43 23.96 -9.08
CA LYS A 558 8.43 24.88 -9.63
C LYS A 558 8.25 26.16 -8.81
N PHE A 559 8.59 26.13 -7.52
CA PHE A 559 8.39 27.25 -6.58
C PHE A 559 9.68 27.96 -6.17
N ARG A 560 10.77 27.64 -6.86
CA ARG A 560 12.01 28.41 -6.86
C ARG A 560 11.95 29.48 -7.96
#